data_AF-A0A3R7D6K6-F1
#
_entry.id   AF-A0A3R7D6K6-F1
#
_cell.length_a   1.000
_cell.length_b   1.000
_cell.length_c   1.000
_cell.angle_alpha   90.00
_cell.angle_beta   90.00
_cell.angle_gamma   90.00
#
_symmetry.space_group_name_H-M   'P 1'
#
loop_
_entity.id
_entity.type
_entity.pdbx_description
1 polymer ?
#
loop_
_entity_poly.entity_id
_entity_poly.type
_entity_poly.pdbx_seq_one_letter_code
_entity_poly.pdbx_strand_id
1 'polypeptide(L)'
;MLGSKTIFHKELASGRWQSFSLVEQLGNVGSEVSRAARSHGKDENLFRGAVERALELFDLILVDPRWRGRLREIARAREVFCDAVLGGGEYRSSLEDLDRYFFQFAFAARKKM
;
A
#
# COMPACT_ATOMS: atom_id res chain seq x y z
N MET A 1 -17.63 -5.13 -18.87
CA MET A 1 -18.11 -5.87 -17.67
C MET A 1 -17.05 -5.65 -16.60
N LEU A 2 -17.23 -4.67 -15.73
CA LEU A 2 -16.28 -4.39 -14.64
C LEU A 2 -16.36 -5.59 -13.69
N GLY A 3 -15.34 -6.46 -13.72
CA GLY A 3 -15.24 -7.58 -12.80
C GLY A 3 -15.34 -7.08 -11.37
N SER A 4 -16.10 -7.79 -10.54
CA SER A 4 -16.24 -7.50 -9.12
C SER A 4 -14.86 -7.30 -8.51
N LYS A 5 -14.51 -6.07 -8.10
CA LYS A 5 -13.25 -5.78 -7.41
C LYS A 5 -13.32 -6.51 -6.07
N THR A 6 -12.52 -7.56 -5.91
CA THR A 6 -12.40 -8.27 -4.63
C THR A 6 -11.99 -7.24 -3.56
N ILE A 7 -12.85 -7.05 -2.57
CA ILE A 7 -12.56 -6.21 -1.40
C ILE A 7 -11.91 -7.10 -0.34
N PHE A 8 -10.63 -6.89 -0.09
CA PHE A 8 -9.89 -7.70 0.88
C PHE A 8 -10.05 -7.14 2.30
N HIS A 9 -10.00 -5.82 2.44
CA HIS A 9 -10.11 -5.15 3.74
C HIS A 9 -11.52 -4.64 4.03
N LYS A 10 -12.49 -5.56 4.10
CA LYS A 10 -13.92 -5.23 4.25
C LYS A 10 -14.22 -4.29 5.43
N GLU A 11 -13.61 -4.53 6.59
CA GLU A 11 -13.81 -3.69 7.79
C GLU A 11 -13.14 -2.30 7.68
N LEU A 12 -12.01 -2.20 6.98
CA LEU A 12 -11.37 -0.92 6.74
C LEU A 12 -12.21 -0.11 5.75
N ALA A 13 -12.64 -0.74 4.66
CA ALA A 13 -13.50 -0.15 3.65
C ALA A 13 -14.87 0.30 4.20
N SER A 14 -15.36 -0.30 5.30
CA SER A 14 -16.65 0.03 5.92
C SER A 14 -16.62 1.22 6.90
N GLY A 15 -15.56 2.03 6.89
CA GLY A 15 -15.52 3.29 7.67
C GLY A 15 -14.41 3.39 8.70
N ARG A 16 -13.79 2.26 9.09
CA ARG A 16 -12.66 2.27 10.04
C ARG A 16 -11.41 2.91 9.44
N TRP A 17 -11.22 2.80 8.13
CA TRP A 17 -10.05 3.39 7.46
C TRP A 17 -9.94 4.90 7.64
N GLN A 18 -11.08 5.58 7.70
CA GLN A 18 -11.17 7.04 7.86
C GLN A 18 -10.88 7.49 9.29
N SER A 19 -10.84 6.60 10.29
CA SER A 19 -10.42 6.97 11.64
C SER A 19 -8.89 7.01 11.79
N PHE A 20 -8.15 6.33 10.91
CA PHE A 20 -6.70 6.34 10.91
C PHE A 20 -6.13 7.67 10.39
N SER A 21 -5.03 8.10 10.99
CA SER A 21 -4.15 9.14 10.47
C SER A 21 -3.46 8.67 9.19
N LEU A 22 -2.95 9.61 8.38
CA LEU A 22 -2.20 9.25 7.17
C LEU A 22 -0.99 8.35 7.47
N VAL A 23 -0.32 8.55 8.61
CA VAL A 23 0.83 7.72 9.01
C VAL A 23 0.41 6.28 9.29
N GLU A 24 -0.72 6.07 9.97
CA GLU A 24 -1.26 4.73 10.21
C GLU A 24 -1.71 4.08 8.89
N GLN A 25 -2.35 4.84 8.00
CA GLN A 25 -2.75 4.34 6.69
C GLN A 25 -1.53 3.89 5.86
N LEU A 26 -0.48 4.72 5.79
CA LEU A 26 0.78 4.37 5.10
C LEU A 26 1.52 3.22 5.79
N GLY A 27 1.41 3.07 7.12
CA GLY A 27 1.94 1.92 7.85
C GLY A 27 1.22 0.60 7.51
N ASN A 28 -0.10 0.67 7.29
CA ASN A 28 -0.88 -0.48 6.83
C ASN A 28 -0.51 -0.85 5.38
N VAL A 29 -0.35 0.14 4.48
CA VAL A 29 0.21 -0.08 3.14
C VAL A 29 1.56 -0.78 3.23
N GLY A 30 2.45 -0.28 4.10
CA GLY A 30 3.77 -0.88 4.34
C GLY A 30 3.74 -2.34 4.74
N SER A 31 2.73 -2.75 5.51
CA SER A 31 2.58 -4.15 5.90
C SER A 31 2.29 -5.08 4.72
N GLU A 32 1.53 -4.61 3.72
CA GLU A 32 1.30 -5.36 2.47
C GLU A 32 2.50 -5.30 1.53
N VAL A 33 3.20 -4.15 1.46
CA VAL A 33 4.47 -4.03 0.72
C VAL A 33 5.49 -5.02 1.25
N SER A 34 5.63 -5.15 2.57
CA SER A 34 6.54 -6.12 3.21
C SER A 34 6.15 -7.57 2.88
N ARG A 35 4.85 -7.88 2.84
CA ARG A 35 4.35 -9.20 2.41
C ARG A 35 4.69 -9.48 0.96
N ALA A 36 4.52 -8.49 0.07
CA ALA A 36 4.90 -8.61 -1.33
C ALA A 36 6.40 -8.86 -1.48
N ALA A 37 7.26 -8.03 -0.87
CA ALA A 37 8.71 -8.20 -0.89
C ALA A 37 9.15 -9.60 -0.42
N ARG A 38 8.57 -10.11 0.66
CA ARG A 38 8.96 -11.41 1.23
C ARG A 38 8.58 -12.61 0.37
N SER A 39 7.45 -12.52 -0.33
CA SER A 39 6.88 -13.60 -1.14
C SER A 39 7.32 -13.56 -2.61
N HIS A 40 7.84 -12.41 -3.07
CA HIS A 40 8.36 -12.24 -4.42
C HIS A 40 9.41 -13.32 -4.77
N GLY A 41 9.18 -14.00 -5.89
CA GLY A 41 10.03 -15.12 -6.36
C GLY A 41 9.95 -16.41 -5.54
N LYS A 42 9.08 -16.48 -4.52
CA LYS A 42 8.93 -17.64 -3.63
C LYS A 42 7.53 -18.27 -3.67
N ASP A 43 6.50 -17.43 -3.62
CA ASP A 43 5.11 -17.87 -3.67
C ASP A 43 4.27 -16.83 -4.42
N GLU A 44 3.92 -17.17 -5.66
CA GLU A 44 3.20 -16.28 -6.58
C GLU A 44 1.79 -15.93 -6.07
N ASN A 45 1.11 -16.84 -5.38
CA ASN A 45 -0.23 -16.59 -4.87
C ASN A 45 -0.20 -15.62 -3.69
N LEU A 46 0.74 -15.82 -2.76
CA LEU A 46 0.95 -14.89 -1.65
C LEU A 46 1.40 -13.52 -2.15
N PHE A 47 2.28 -13.50 -3.16
CA PHE A 47 2.75 -12.28 -3.79
C PHE A 47 1.61 -11.48 -4.41
N ARG A 48 0.83 -12.09 -5.31
CA ARG A 48 -0.32 -11.44 -5.95
C ARG A 48 -1.32 -10.91 -4.93
N GLY A 49 -1.66 -11.73 -3.93
CA GLY A 49 -2.58 -11.30 -2.88
C GLY A 49 -2.06 -10.09 -2.09
N ALA A 50 -0.76 -10.01 -1.81
CA ALA A 50 -0.17 -8.86 -1.13
C ALA A 50 -0.15 -7.60 -2.01
N VAL A 51 0.14 -7.76 -3.30
CA VAL A 51 0.07 -6.65 -4.27
C VAL A 51 -1.34 -6.09 -4.37
N GLU A 52 -2.35 -6.95 -4.55
CA GLU A 52 -3.75 -6.52 -4.66
C GLU A 52 -4.23 -5.79 -3.40
N ARG A 53 -3.85 -6.30 -2.22
CA ARG A 53 -4.14 -5.67 -0.93
C ARG A 53 -3.44 -4.32 -0.77
N ALA A 54 -2.17 -4.19 -1.14
CA ALA A 54 -1.46 -2.91 -1.11
C ALA A 54 -2.14 -1.87 -2.02
N LEU A 55 -2.53 -2.26 -3.24
CA LEU A 55 -3.23 -1.40 -4.18
C LEU A 55 -4.60 -0.98 -3.66
N GLU A 56 -5.36 -1.89 -3.05
CA GLU A 56 -6.62 -1.55 -2.39
C GLU A 56 -6.42 -0.48 -1.31
N LEU A 57 -5.40 -0.62 -0.45
CA LEU A 57 -5.11 0.35 0.58
C LEU A 57 -4.69 1.71 0.00
N PHE A 58 -3.86 1.75 -1.04
CA PHE A 58 -3.54 2.99 -1.75
C PHE A 58 -4.81 3.66 -2.32
N ASP A 59 -5.67 2.89 -2.98
CA ASP A 59 -6.90 3.41 -3.55
C ASP A 59 -7.83 3.97 -2.45
N LEU A 60 -7.89 3.32 -1.28
CA LEU A 60 -8.64 3.82 -0.13
C LEU A 60 -8.08 5.15 0.42
N ILE A 61 -6.77 5.37 0.39
CA ILE A 61 -6.17 6.67 0.75
C ILE A 61 -6.52 7.72 -0.31
N LEU A 62 -6.45 7.37 -1.60
CA LEU A 62 -6.65 8.30 -2.71
C LEU A 62 -8.09 8.83 -2.80
N VAL A 63 -9.08 8.06 -2.36
CA VAL A 63 -10.48 8.51 -2.28
C VAL A 63 -10.83 9.24 -0.98
N ASP A 64 -9.91 9.31 -0.02
CA ASP A 64 -10.14 9.98 1.26
C ASP A 64 -10.05 11.51 1.09
N PRO A 65 -11.13 12.27 1.31
CA PRO A 65 -11.14 13.71 1.07
C PRO A 65 -10.20 14.49 2.01
N ARG A 66 -9.78 13.89 3.14
CA ARG A 66 -8.82 14.51 4.08
C ARG A 66 -7.46 14.74 3.43
N TRP A 67 -7.10 13.97 2.40
CA TRP A 67 -5.76 14.00 1.79
C TRP A 67 -5.70 14.67 0.43
N ARG A 68 -6.71 15.46 0.03
CA ARG A 68 -6.77 16.16 -1.26
C ARG A 68 -5.50 16.97 -1.60
N GLY A 69 -4.83 17.55 -0.60
CA GLY A 69 -3.57 18.29 -0.78
C GLY A 69 -2.32 17.43 -0.98
N ARG A 70 -2.41 16.10 -0.82
CA ARG A 70 -1.28 15.14 -0.84
C ARG A 70 -1.44 14.04 -1.88
N LEU A 71 -2.52 14.05 -2.67
CA LEU A 71 -2.86 12.97 -3.62
C LEU A 71 -1.75 12.70 -4.63
N ARG A 72 -1.01 13.73 -5.08
CA ARG A 72 0.08 13.56 -6.04
C ARG A 72 1.19 12.68 -5.50
N GLU A 73 1.62 12.90 -4.26
CA GLU A 73 2.68 12.11 -3.63
C GLU A 73 2.21 10.68 -3.34
N ILE A 74 0.97 10.52 -2.90
CA ILE A 74 0.37 9.20 -2.62
C ILE A 74 0.22 8.40 -3.93
N ALA A 75 -0.26 9.04 -5.00
CA ALA A 75 -0.36 8.43 -6.32
C ALA A 75 1.03 8.05 -6.86
N ARG A 76 2.04 8.91 -6.65
CA ARG A 76 3.42 8.60 -7.02
C ARG A 76 3.95 7.37 -6.26
N ALA A 77 3.71 7.29 -4.95
CA ALA A 77 4.13 6.13 -4.17
C ALA A 77 3.46 4.83 -4.67
N ARG A 78 2.17 4.91 -5.07
CA ARG A 78 1.45 3.80 -5.71
C ARG A 78 2.06 3.42 -7.07
N GLU A 79 2.43 4.39 -7.91
CA GLU A 79 3.09 4.16 -9.19
C GLU A 79 4.46 3.49 -9.03
N VAL A 80 5.29 3.99 -8.09
CA VAL A 80 6.59 3.40 -7.78
C VAL A 80 6.43 1.97 -7.27
N PHE A 81 5.39 1.70 -6.47
CA PHE A 81 5.06 0.33 -6.05
C PHE A 81 4.66 -0.57 -7.23
N CYS A 82 3.80 -0.09 -8.14
CA CYS A 82 3.46 -0.85 -9.35
C CYS A 82 4.69 -1.14 -10.21
N ASP A 83 5.56 -0.15 -10.42
CA ASP A 83 6.80 -0.34 -11.17
C ASP A 83 7.71 -1.36 -10.49
N ALA A 84 7.91 -1.26 -9.18
CA ALA A 84 8.70 -2.23 -8.40
C ALA A 84 8.16 -3.67 -8.53
N VAL A 85 6.83 -3.85 -8.49
CA VAL A 85 6.17 -5.14 -8.73
C VAL A 85 6.47 -5.69 -10.14
N LEU A 86 6.64 -4.80 -11.13
CA LEU A 86 6.95 -5.15 -12.52
C LEU A 86 8.46 -5.23 -12.82
N GLY A 87 9.32 -5.06 -11.81
CA GLY A 87 10.78 -5.15 -11.95
C GLY A 87 11.54 -3.82 -11.81
N GLY A 88 10.86 -2.70 -11.57
CA GLY A 88 11.45 -1.44 -11.12
C GLY A 88 12.20 -0.66 -12.20
N GLY A 89 11.79 -0.75 -13.47
CA GLY A 89 12.51 -0.16 -14.60
C GLY A 89 12.42 1.37 -14.67
N GLU A 90 11.25 1.93 -14.35
CA GLU A 90 10.95 3.35 -14.54
C GLU A 90 11.53 4.21 -13.40
N TYR A 91 11.24 3.82 -12.15
CA TYR A 91 11.63 4.59 -10.95
C TYR A 91 12.85 4.01 -10.25
N ARG A 92 13.41 2.90 -10.77
CA ARG A 92 14.63 2.26 -10.25
C ARG A 92 14.56 1.96 -8.75
N SER A 93 13.37 1.57 -8.29
CA SER A 93 13.10 1.20 -6.91
C SER A 93 12.61 -0.24 -6.85
N SER A 94 13.11 -0.99 -5.89
CA SER A 94 12.73 -2.37 -5.61
C SER A 94 11.63 -2.47 -4.55
N LEU A 95 11.04 -3.66 -4.40
CA LEU A 95 10.12 -3.94 -3.30
C LEU A 95 10.81 -3.82 -1.94
N GLU A 96 12.10 -4.14 -1.86
CA GLU A 96 12.92 -4.00 -0.66
C GLU A 96 13.19 -2.53 -0.31
N ASP A 97 13.38 -1.66 -1.30
CA ASP A 97 13.51 -0.21 -1.08
C ASP A 97 12.21 0.36 -0.49
N LEU A 98 11.07 -0.05 -1.06
CA LEU A 98 9.76 0.36 -0.60
C LEU A 98 9.42 -0.22 0.78
N ASP A 99 9.79 -1.46 1.08
CA ASP A 99 9.62 -2.04 2.42
C ASP A 99 10.35 -1.18 3.46
N ARG A 100 11.60 -0.80 3.20
CA ARG A 100 12.38 0.08 4.11
C ARG A 100 11.75 1.46 4.25
N TYR A 101 11.25 2.04 3.16
CA TYR A 101 10.58 3.34 3.16
C TYR A 101 9.29 3.29 4.01
N PHE A 102 8.41 2.33 3.72
CA PHE A 102 7.12 2.24 4.40
C PHE A 102 7.21 1.77 5.85
N PHE A 103 8.25 1.00 6.20
CA PHE A 103 8.51 0.60 7.58
C PHE A 103 8.60 1.79 8.54
N GLN A 104 9.10 2.94 8.07
CA GLN A 104 9.19 4.15 8.89
C GLN A 104 7.80 4.66 9.33
N PHE A 105 6.77 4.52 8.48
CA PHE A 105 5.40 4.90 8.84
C PHE A 105 4.79 3.92 9.84
N ALA A 106 5.04 2.61 9.69
CA ALA A 106 4.60 1.62 10.66
C ALA A 106 5.23 1.85 12.04
N PHE A 107 6.52 2.19 12.07
CA PHE A 107 7.22 2.57 13.30
C PHE A 107 6.65 3.86 13.91
N ALA A 108 6.47 4.91 13.10
CA ALA A 108 5.93 6.18 13.56
C ALA A 108 4.48 6.08 14.06
N ALA A 109 3.66 5.23 13.44
CA ALA A 109 2.29 4.94 13.88
C ALA A 109 2.26 4.36 15.30
N ARG A 110 3.17 3.41 15.60
CA ARG A 110 3.27 2.80 16.94
C ARG A 110 3.79 3.73 18.02
N LYS A 111 4.64 4.71 17.69
CA LYS A 111 5.19 5.65 18.66
C LYS A 111 4.14 6.65 19.20
N LYS A 112 3.02 6.81 18.49
CA LYS A 112 1.93 7.71 18.86
C LYS A 112 0.78 7.04 19.61
N MET A 113 0.83 5.71 19.77
CA MET A 113 -0.08 4.94 20.61
C MET A 113 0.45 4.88 22.04
#